data_AF-A0A8H4CMW8-F1
#
_entry.id   AF-A0A8H4CMW8-F1
#
_cell.length_a   1.000
_cell.length_b   1.000
_cell.length_c   1.000
_cell.angle_alpha   90.00
_cell.angle_beta   90.00
_cell.angle_gamma   90.00
#
_symmetry.space_group_name_H-M   'P 1'
#
loop_
_entity.id
_entity.type
_entity.pdbx_description
1 polymer ?
#
loop_
_entity_poly.entity_id
_entity_poly.type
_entity_poly.pdbx_seq_one_letter_code
_entity_poly.pdbx_strand_id
1 'polypeptide(L)'
;MSQPAADQEQVDQEVQLVPEDEALDENGVDTQVYGIDLSPTQPDFVVPNVKFEIDDIEEEWTYSQPFDYIHSRFMTSSISSWKEYLTKCYELCTRPLRHPLEGGRVFIEPPKLKPLMAEVGFEDVTLVRYKWPINDWPKDPRWKELGAWNLENNLGAAESLAMAPLTRAHEWSRAEVEVFLMEVRQDLRNRAIHGYFPL
;
A
#
# COMPACT_ATOMS: atom_id res chain seq x y z
N MET A 1 8.89 7.53 -30.03
CA MET A 1 9.83 8.63 -29.73
C MET A 1 10.41 8.37 -28.35
N SER A 2 11.65 7.89 -28.30
CA SER A 2 12.33 7.53 -27.05
C SER A 2 12.74 8.79 -26.30
N GLN A 3 12.35 8.91 -25.04
CA GLN A 3 12.97 9.86 -24.11
C GLN A 3 14.30 9.27 -23.59
N PRO A 4 15.34 10.11 -23.38
CA PRO A 4 16.71 9.66 -23.21
C PRO A 4 17.06 9.33 -21.75
N ALA A 5 18.09 8.49 -21.60
CA ALA A 5 18.59 7.85 -20.37
C ALA A 5 19.16 8.76 -19.26
N ALA A 6 18.80 10.05 -19.23
CA ALA A 6 19.37 11.02 -18.29
C ALA A 6 18.74 11.00 -16.88
N ASP A 7 17.55 10.39 -16.72
CA ASP A 7 16.82 10.32 -15.44
C ASP A 7 17.23 9.12 -14.55
N GLN A 8 18.20 8.31 -14.97
CA GLN A 8 18.63 7.12 -14.23
C GLN A 8 19.61 7.49 -13.10
N GLU A 9 20.54 8.42 -13.37
CA GLU A 9 21.72 8.68 -12.53
C GLU A 9 21.43 9.62 -11.34
N GLN A 10 20.34 10.40 -11.42
CA GLN A 10 19.94 11.33 -10.35
C GLN A 10 19.07 10.68 -9.26
N VAL A 11 18.57 9.45 -9.49
CA VAL A 11 17.66 8.73 -8.58
C VAL A 11 18.44 7.82 -7.60
N ASP A 12 19.71 7.56 -7.87
CA ASP A 12 20.56 6.67 -7.07
C ASP A 12 21.02 7.29 -5.74
N GLN A 13 20.80 8.58 -5.49
CA GLN A 13 21.45 9.27 -4.36
C GLN A 13 20.65 9.44 -3.07
N GLU A 14 19.40 8.97 -2.96
CA GLU A 14 18.67 9.11 -1.69
C GLU A 14 17.70 7.94 -1.41
N VAL A 15 18.12 6.73 -1.76
CA VAL A 15 17.48 5.50 -1.27
C VAL A 15 18.30 4.96 -0.11
N GLN A 16 18.22 5.63 1.04
CA GLN A 16 18.37 4.91 2.31
C GLN A 16 17.04 4.21 2.55
N LEU A 17 16.93 2.96 2.08
CA LEU A 17 16.01 2.04 2.73
C LEU A 17 16.43 2.00 4.20
N VAL A 18 15.47 2.21 5.10
CA VAL A 18 15.65 1.75 6.48
C VAL A 18 16.13 0.30 6.36
N PRO A 19 17.29 -0.08 6.92
CA PRO A 19 17.85 -1.40 6.72
C PRO A 19 16.78 -2.46 7.01
N GLU A 20 16.64 -3.44 6.11
CA GLU A 20 15.73 -4.58 6.32
C GLU A 20 16.07 -5.35 7.62
N ASP A 21 17.27 -5.11 8.17
CA ASP A 21 17.77 -5.64 9.43
C ASP A 21 17.16 -4.98 10.70
N GLU A 22 16.32 -3.94 10.56
CA GLU A 22 15.48 -3.46 11.68
C GLU A 22 14.12 -4.17 11.76
N ALA A 23 13.77 -5.00 10.77
CA ALA A 23 12.61 -5.88 10.84
C ALA A 23 13.02 -7.22 11.45
N LEU A 24 12.69 -7.36 12.74
CA LEU A 24 13.00 -8.49 13.62
C LEU A 24 14.44 -8.46 14.10
N ASP A 25 14.68 -7.60 15.09
CA ASP A 25 15.77 -7.85 16.00
C ASP A 25 15.68 -9.29 16.49
N GLU A 26 16.74 -10.06 16.23
CA GLU A 26 17.02 -11.32 16.91
C GLU A 26 17.16 -11.14 18.45
N ASN A 27 16.95 -9.91 18.94
CA ASN A 27 16.84 -9.49 20.33
C ASN A 27 15.43 -9.03 20.76
N GLY A 28 14.35 -9.55 20.15
CA GLY A 28 13.02 -9.72 20.77
C GLY A 28 12.61 -8.73 21.86
N VAL A 29 12.48 -7.45 21.53
CA VAL A 29 11.88 -6.46 22.44
C VAL A 29 10.36 -6.47 22.22
N ASP A 30 9.62 -7.29 22.99
CA ASP A 30 8.16 -7.28 23.28
C ASP A 30 7.21 -6.49 22.35
N THR A 31 7.40 -6.57 21.03
CA THR A 31 6.65 -5.76 20.06
C THR A 31 5.45 -6.55 19.60
N GLN A 32 4.26 -6.04 19.91
CA GLN A 32 3.00 -6.62 19.46
C GLN A 32 2.60 -6.01 18.12
N VAL A 33 2.38 -6.86 17.11
CA VAL A 33 1.99 -6.44 15.77
C VAL A 33 0.55 -6.87 15.52
N TYR A 34 -0.27 -5.92 15.10
CA TYR A 34 -1.67 -6.13 14.74
C TYR A 34 -1.85 -5.85 13.26
N GLY A 35 -2.23 -6.88 12.50
CA GLY A 35 -2.64 -6.76 11.11
C GLY A 35 -4.16 -6.74 11.01
N ILE A 36 -4.70 -5.80 10.24
CA ILE A 36 -6.14 -5.67 10.04
C ILE A 36 -6.41 -5.66 8.54
N ASP A 37 -7.34 -6.49 8.09
CA ASP A 37 -7.80 -6.49 6.70
C ASP A 37 -9.27 -6.92 6.64
N LEU A 38 -10.04 -6.37 5.70
CA LEU A 38 -11.42 -6.80 5.45
C LEU A 38 -11.52 -8.24 4.95
N SER A 39 -10.43 -8.77 4.40
CA SER A 39 -10.36 -10.08 3.79
C SER A 39 -9.52 -11.05 4.63
N PRO A 40 -9.90 -12.34 4.69
CA PRO A 40 -9.15 -13.38 5.40
C PRO A 40 -7.90 -13.77 4.59
N THR A 41 -6.91 -12.89 4.50
CA THR A 41 -5.67 -13.08 3.73
C THR A 41 -4.48 -13.49 4.59
N GLN A 42 -4.70 -13.75 5.87
CA GLN A 42 -3.63 -14.10 6.81
C GLN A 42 -2.96 -15.45 6.47
N PRO A 43 -1.66 -15.61 6.75
CA PRO A 43 -0.96 -16.89 6.61
C PRO A 43 -1.46 -17.95 7.60
N ASP A 44 -1.31 -19.23 7.26
CA ASP A 44 -1.67 -20.35 8.13
C ASP A 44 -0.88 -20.38 9.44
N PHE A 45 0.32 -19.80 9.45
CA PHE A 45 1.19 -19.72 10.60
C PHE A 45 1.68 -18.29 10.82
N VAL A 46 1.54 -17.82 12.06
CA VAL A 46 2.02 -16.52 12.52
C VAL A 46 2.77 -16.70 13.83
N VAL A 47 3.79 -15.86 14.06
CA VAL A 47 4.54 -15.87 15.32
C VAL A 47 3.67 -15.33 16.48
N PRO A 48 3.96 -15.68 17.74
CA PRO A 48 3.04 -15.40 18.87
C PRO A 48 2.75 -13.92 19.14
N ASN A 49 3.63 -13.01 18.73
CA ASN A 49 3.48 -11.57 18.90
C ASN A 49 2.77 -10.87 17.73
N VAL A 50 2.28 -11.64 16.74
CA VAL A 50 1.52 -11.14 15.59
C VAL A 50 0.09 -11.62 15.68
N LYS A 51 -0.87 -10.70 15.52
CA LYS A 51 -2.31 -10.98 15.50
C LYS A 51 -2.90 -10.41 14.24
N PHE A 52 -3.81 -11.16 13.62
CA PHE A 52 -4.59 -10.68 12.49
C PHE A 52 -6.07 -10.64 12.87
N GLU A 53 -6.71 -9.52 12.58
CA GLU A 53 -8.13 -9.28 12.80
C GLU A 53 -8.80 -9.00 11.46
N ILE A 54 -9.93 -9.68 11.21
CA ILE A 54 -10.76 -9.38 10.04
C ILE A 54 -11.72 -8.29 10.50
N ASP A 55 -11.42 -7.04 10.14
CA ASP A 55 -12.16 -5.88 10.62
C ASP A 55 -12.15 -4.75 9.59
N ASP A 56 -13.15 -3.86 9.67
CA ASP A 56 -13.23 -2.65 8.87
C ASP A 56 -12.58 -1.49 9.62
N ILE A 57 -11.42 -1.04 9.13
CA ILE A 57 -10.70 0.11 9.69
C ILE A 57 -11.50 1.43 9.64
N GLU A 58 -12.58 1.49 8.85
CA GLU A 58 -13.49 2.64 8.82
C GLU A 58 -14.43 2.67 10.04
N GLU A 59 -14.60 1.57 10.76
CA GLU A 59 -15.41 1.46 11.98
C GLU A 59 -14.71 2.02 13.23
N GLU A 60 -15.39 2.01 14.37
CA GLU A 60 -14.89 2.55 15.64
C GLU A 60 -13.71 1.72 16.17
N TRP A 61 -12.56 2.38 16.39
CA TRP A 61 -11.36 1.72 16.91
C TRP A 61 -11.46 1.57 18.44
N THR A 62 -11.59 0.32 18.90
CA THR A 62 -11.82 0.00 20.32
C THR A 62 -10.56 -0.39 21.11
N TYR A 63 -9.38 -0.08 20.56
CA TYR A 63 -8.10 -0.40 21.20
C TYR A 63 -7.93 0.27 22.57
N SER A 64 -7.48 -0.51 23.54
CA SER A 64 -7.33 -0.09 24.94
C SER A 64 -6.04 0.68 25.21
N GLN A 65 -5.04 0.53 24.35
CA GLN A 65 -3.74 1.18 24.43
C GLN A 65 -3.43 1.92 23.12
N PRO A 66 -2.65 3.01 23.17
CA PRO A 66 -2.14 3.65 21.96
C PRO A 66 -1.14 2.75 21.23
N PHE A 67 -0.94 3.01 19.94
CA PHE A 67 0.11 2.37 19.15
C PHE A 67 1.32 3.30 19.02
N ASP A 68 2.52 2.75 19.11
CA ASP A 68 3.75 3.52 18.85
C ASP A 68 3.96 3.75 17.34
N TYR A 69 3.41 2.87 16.50
CA TYR A 69 3.55 2.93 15.06
C TYR A 69 2.31 2.38 14.35
N ILE A 70 1.83 3.10 13.33
CA ILE A 70 0.74 2.67 12.44
C ILE A 70 1.27 2.69 11.01
N HIS A 71 1.09 1.57 10.30
CA HIS A 71 1.45 1.41 8.91
C HIS A 71 0.23 1.10 8.06
N SER A 72 0.09 1.79 6.93
CA SER A 72 -1.00 1.58 5.98
C SER A 72 -0.42 1.45 4.58
N ARG A 73 -0.82 0.42 3.84
CA ARG A 73 -0.29 0.13 2.51
C ARG A 73 -1.42 -0.05 1.52
N PHE A 74 -1.28 0.52 0.32
CA PHE A 74 -2.27 0.41 -0.78
C PHE A 74 -3.70 0.88 -0.42
N MET A 75 -3.81 1.90 0.43
CA MET A 75 -5.11 2.37 0.94
C MET A 75 -5.80 3.43 0.09
N THR A 76 -5.14 4.00 -0.94
CA THR A 76 -5.58 5.18 -1.73
C THR A 76 -6.99 5.09 -2.31
N SER A 77 -7.51 3.88 -2.53
CA SER A 77 -8.85 3.60 -3.05
C SER A 77 -9.79 2.89 -2.07
N SER A 78 -9.33 2.64 -0.84
CA SER A 78 -10.01 1.78 0.13
C SER A 78 -10.62 2.56 1.30
N ILE A 79 -10.14 3.79 1.55
CA ILE A 79 -10.61 4.67 2.62
C ILE A 79 -11.66 5.63 2.11
N SER A 80 -12.70 5.83 2.92
CA SER A 80 -13.78 6.73 2.57
C SER A 80 -13.45 8.18 2.89
N SER A 81 -13.23 8.46 4.16
CA SER A 81 -12.81 9.74 4.71
C SER A 81 -11.37 9.66 5.20
N TRP A 82 -10.45 10.17 4.38
CA TRP A 82 -9.05 10.26 4.76
C TRP A 82 -8.82 11.15 5.98
N LYS A 83 -9.63 12.18 6.16
CA LYS A 83 -9.53 13.06 7.32
C LYS A 83 -9.85 12.29 8.60
N GLU A 84 -10.96 11.56 8.64
CA GLU A 84 -11.29 10.71 9.80
C GLU A 84 -10.25 9.63 10.04
N TYR A 85 -9.83 8.94 8.98
CA TYR A 85 -8.83 7.90 9.09
C TYR A 85 -7.52 8.44 9.71
N LEU A 86 -7.02 9.56 9.18
CA LEU A 86 -5.82 10.21 9.70
C LEU A 86 -6.03 10.72 11.13
N THR A 87 -7.20 11.27 11.46
CA THR A 87 -7.53 11.66 12.83
C THR A 87 -7.49 10.47 13.79
N LYS A 88 -8.07 9.33 13.41
CA LYS A 88 -8.00 8.09 14.22
C LYS A 88 -6.56 7.64 14.44
N CYS A 89 -5.75 7.63 13.37
CA CYS A 89 -4.32 7.31 13.47
C CYS A 89 -3.59 8.26 14.43
N TYR A 90 -3.81 9.57 14.28
CA TYR A 90 -3.19 10.59 15.11
C TYR A 90 -3.58 10.42 16.58
N GLU A 91 -4.87 10.34 16.86
CA GLU A 91 -5.37 10.17 18.23
C GLU A 91 -4.83 8.90 18.88
N LEU A 92 -4.81 7.79 18.14
CA LEU A 92 -4.38 6.51 18.70
C LEU A 92 -2.86 6.43 18.88
N CYS A 93 -2.06 7.18 18.11
CA CYS A 93 -0.62 7.30 18.36
C CYS A 93 -0.25 8.33 19.44
N THR A 94 -1.12 9.32 19.74
CA THR A 94 -0.72 10.51 20.53
C THR A 94 -1.55 10.80 21.78
N ARG A 95 -2.55 9.96 22.13
CA ARG A 95 -3.63 10.25 23.12
C ARG A 95 -3.27 11.23 24.27
N PRO A 96 -4.14 12.24 24.51
CA PRO A 96 -5.46 11.93 25.10
C PRO A 96 -6.68 12.52 24.37
N LEU A 97 -7.47 11.60 23.77
CA LEU A 97 -8.92 11.58 23.49
C LEU A 97 -9.66 12.85 22.96
N ARG A 98 -10.29 12.78 21.76
CA ARG A 98 -11.65 13.34 21.48
C ARG A 98 -12.23 13.17 20.04
N HIS A 99 -13.40 12.50 19.99
CA HIS A 99 -14.66 12.70 19.19
C HIS A 99 -14.65 12.58 17.63
N PRO A 100 -15.70 11.96 17.03
CA PRO A 100 -15.71 11.58 15.61
C PRO A 100 -16.22 12.66 14.64
N LEU A 101 -15.81 12.54 13.37
CA LEU A 101 -16.30 13.28 12.18
C LEU A 101 -16.86 12.27 11.16
N GLU A 102 -17.64 12.72 10.16
CA GLU A 102 -18.34 11.89 9.15
C GLU A 102 -17.84 12.10 7.71
N GLY A 103 -17.75 11.05 6.87
CA GLY A 103 -17.53 11.18 5.41
C GLY A 103 -17.42 9.88 4.59
N GLY A 104 -17.93 9.89 3.34
CA GLY A 104 -17.98 8.76 2.39
C GLY A 104 -16.86 8.72 1.32
N ARG A 105 -16.86 7.71 0.41
CA ARG A 105 -15.64 7.26 -0.31
C ARG A 105 -15.04 8.17 -1.38
N VAL A 106 -13.80 8.63 -1.16
CA VAL A 106 -13.02 9.48 -2.09
C VAL A 106 -11.61 8.93 -2.31
N PHE A 107 -11.24 8.69 -3.58
CA PHE A 107 -9.85 8.44 -3.97
C PHE A 107 -9.01 9.72 -3.78
N ILE A 108 -7.93 9.64 -3.01
CA ILE A 108 -7.03 10.78 -2.78
C ILE A 108 -5.65 10.49 -3.37
N GLU A 109 -5.16 11.44 -4.18
CA GLU A 109 -3.79 11.42 -4.68
C GLU A 109 -2.80 11.67 -3.52
N PRO A 110 -1.70 10.89 -3.40
CA PRO A 110 -0.78 11.00 -2.27
C PRO A 110 -0.28 12.42 -1.93
N PRO A 111 0.01 13.32 -2.90
CA PRO A 111 0.43 14.69 -2.59
C PRO A 111 -0.61 15.52 -1.82
N LYS A 112 -1.91 15.18 -1.95
CA LYS A 112 -3.00 15.86 -1.24
C LYS A 112 -3.14 15.39 0.21
N LEU A 113 -2.48 14.31 0.62
CA LEU A 113 -2.50 13.85 2.01
C LEU A 113 -1.66 14.73 2.93
N LYS A 114 -0.54 15.28 2.45
CA LYS A 114 0.35 16.12 3.27
C LYS A 114 -0.36 17.29 3.97
N PRO A 115 -1.15 18.15 3.28
CA PRO A 115 -1.89 19.21 3.97
C PRO A 115 -2.94 18.66 4.95
N LEU A 116 -3.62 17.55 4.61
CA LEU A 116 -4.60 16.93 5.51
C LEU A 116 -3.94 16.38 6.78
N MET A 117 -2.78 15.73 6.67
CA MET A 117 -2.01 15.25 7.82
C MET A 117 -1.58 16.41 8.71
N ALA A 118 -1.09 17.51 8.13
CA ALA A 118 -0.75 18.71 8.88
C ALA A 118 -1.98 19.34 9.57
N GLU A 119 -3.15 19.37 8.92
CA GLU A 119 -4.40 19.85 9.51
C GLU A 119 -4.87 18.99 10.70
N VAL A 120 -4.65 17.68 10.65
CA VAL A 120 -4.98 16.75 11.72
C VAL A 120 -4.03 16.91 12.92
N GLY A 121 -2.79 17.34 12.69
CA GLY A 121 -1.80 17.60 13.73
C GLY A 121 -0.50 16.82 13.56
N PHE A 122 -0.33 16.04 12.49
CA PHE A 122 0.94 15.37 12.23
C PHE A 122 2.04 16.40 11.97
N GLU A 123 3.17 16.19 12.64
CA GLU A 123 4.39 16.97 12.45
C GLU A 123 5.34 16.23 11.49
N ASP A 124 6.31 16.95 10.91
CA ASP A 124 7.36 16.39 10.05
C ASP A 124 6.89 15.50 8.88
N VAL A 125 5.75 15.86 8.27
CA VAL A 125 5.18 15.07 7.16
C VAL A 125 6.08 15.11 5.92
N THR A 126 6.67 13.96 5.59
CA THR A 126 7.48 13.75 4.39
C THR A 126 6.71 12.97 3.33
N LEU A 127 6.95 13.31 2.05
CA LEU A 127 6.45 12.53 0.91
C LEU A 127 7.67 12.02 0.16
N VAL A 128 7.92 10.72 0.27
CA VAL A 128 8.97 10.05 -0.49
C VAL A 128 8.33 9.34 -1.66
N ARG A 129 8.90 9.53 -2.86
CA ARG A 129 8.44 8.85 -4.07
C ARG A 129 9.41 7.78 -4.50
N TYR A 130 8.88 6.62 -4.84
CA TYR A 130 9.63 5.46 -5.29
C TYR A 130 9.19 5.07 -6.70
N LYS A 131 10.17 4.63 -7.51
CA LYS A 131 9.88 3.94 -8.78
C LYS A 131 9.79 2.46 -8.48
N TRP A 132 8.59 1.88 -8.53
CA TRP A 132 8.38 0.47 -8.24
C TRP A 132 8.17 -0.33 -9.53
N PRO A 133 9.15 -1.13 -10.00
CA PRO A 133 9.05 -1.85 -11.28
C PRO A 133 7.87 -2.81 -11.33
N ILE A 134 7.21 -2.93 -12.48
CA ILE A 134 6.07 -3.87 -12.65
C ILE A 134 6.50 -5.33 -12.78
N ASN A 135 7.75 -5.57 -13.20
CA ASN A 135 8.36 -6.89 -13.33
C ASN A 135 9.88 -6.80 -13.20
N ASP A 136 10.58 -7.91 -13.43
CA ASP A 136 12.01 -8.09 -13.22
C ASP A 136 12.88 -7.61 -14.41
N TRP A 137 12.39 -6.63 -15.20
CA TRP A 137 13.13 -5.95 -16.26
C TRP A 137 14.39 -5.18 -15.81
N PRO A 138 14.48 -4.61 -14.58
CA PRO A 138 15.69 -3.89 -14.16
C PRO A 138 16.93 -4.79 -14.18
N LYS A 139 18.09 -4.21 -14.51
CA LYS A 139 19.36 -4.96 -14.49
C LYS A 139 19.94 -5.10 -13.09
N ASP A 140 19.76 -4.06 -12.29
CA ASP A 140 20.21 -4.02 -10.90
C ASP A 140 19.56 -5.15 -10.10
N PRO A 141 20.33 -5.97 -9.35
CA PRO A 141 19.80 -7.13 -8.64
C PRO A 141 18.68 -6.79 -7.65
N ARG A 142 18.80 -5.67 -6.93
CA ARG A 142 17.82 -5.24 -5.92
C ARG A 142 16.50 -4.87 -6.58
N TRP A 143 16.55 -4.04 -7.62
CA TRP A 143 15.34 -3.63 -8.34
C TRP A 143 14.69 -4.77 -9.13
N LYS A 144 15.50 -5.74 -9.59
CA LYS A 144 15.01 -6.94 -10.25
C LYS A 144 14.19 -7.80 -9.29
N GLU A 145 14.69 -8.02 -8.07
CA GLU A 145 14.00 -8.79 -7.04
C GLU A 145 12.68 -8.13 -6.62
N LEU A 146 12.70 -6.82 -6.32
CA LEU A 146 11.50 -6.05 -6.01
C LEU A 146 10.46 -6.10 -7.14
N GLY A 147 10.92 -6.02 -8.40
CA GLY A 147 10.08 -6.16 -9.57
C GLY A 147 9.46 -7.55 -9.70
N ALA A 148 10.20 -8.62 -9.36
CA ALA A 148 9.69 -9.98 -9.37
C ALA A 148 8.58 -10.19 -8.32
N TRP A 149 8.74 -9.67 -7.11
CA TRP A 149 7.69 -9.71 -6.09
C TRP A 149 6.48 -8.88 -6.49
N ASN A 150 6.69 -7.72 -7.10
CA ASN A 150 5.59 -6.90 -7.57
C ASN A 150 4.79 -7.59 -8.68
N LEU A 151 5.47 -8.29 -9.59
CA LEU A 151 4.83 -9.07 -10.63
C LEU A 151 3.90 -10.11 -10.03
N GLU A 152 4.37 -10.88 -9.03
CA GLU A 152 3.55 -11.88 -8.36
C GLU A 152 2.30 -11.26 -7.70
N ASN A 153 2.49 -10.16 -6.98
CA ASN A 153 1.38 -9.43 -6.35
C ASN A 153 0.35 -8.95 -7.37
N ASN A 154 0.79 -8.35 -8.49
CA ASN A 154 -0.12 -7.86 -9.52
C ASN A 154 -0.83 -8.99 -10.26
N LEU A 155 -0.16 -10.12 -10.51
CA LEU A 155 -0.78 -11.28 -11.14
C LEU A 155 -1.92 -11.86 -10.30
N GLY A 156 -1.72 -11.93 -8.97
CA GLY A 156 -2.73 -12.35 -8.01
C GLY A 156 -3.88 -11.34 -7.86
N ALA A 157 -3.56 -10.04 -7.85
CA ALA A 157 -4.54 -8.97 -7.66
C ALA A 157 -5.32 -8.57 -8.93
N ALA A 158 -4.84 -8.92 -10.12
CA ALA A 158 -5.41 -8.42 -11.38
C ALA A 158 -6.92 -8.71 -11.50
N GLU A 159 -7.36 -9.90 -11.10
CA GLU A 159 -8.77 -10.28 -11.17
C GLU A 159 -9.62 -9.50 -10.17
N SER A 160 -9.18 -9.41 -8.91
CA SER A 160 -9.95 -8.70 -7.87
C SER A 160 -10.07 -7.21 -8.19
N LEU A 161 -9.03 -6.61 -8.76
CA LEU A 161 -9.02 -5.20 -9.16
C LEU A 161 -9.87 -4.92 -10.40
N ALA A 162 -9.97 -5.85 -11.35
CA ALA A 162 -10.66 -5.62 -12.62
C ALA A 162 -12.13 -6.06 -12.60
N MET A 163 -12.45 -7.16 -11.93
CA MET A 163 -13.77 -7.81 -12.05
C MET A 163 -14.89 -6.88 -11.60
N ALA A 164 -14.74 -6.27 -10.43
CA ALA A 164 -15.77 -5.41 -9.85
C ALA A 164 -15.99 -4.11 -10.67
N PRO A 165 -14.95 -3.31 -10.99
CA PRO A 165 -15.13 -2.10 -11.77
C PRO A 165 -15.64 -2.34 -13.19
N LEU A 166 -15.09 -3.32 -13.91
CA LEU A 166 -15.45 -3.53 -15.32
C LEU A 166 -16.86 -4.09 -15.49
N THR A 167 -17.30 -5.00 -14.61
CA THR A 167 -18.65 -5.56 -14.69
C THR A 167 -19.72 -4.58 -14.20
N ARG A 168 -19.42 -3.78 -13.16
CA ARG A 168 -20.42 -2.87 -12.55
C ARG A 168 -20.48 -1.49 -13.20
N ALA A 169 -19.35 -0.93 -13.60
CA ALA A 169 -19.28 0.43 -14.15
C ALA A 169 -19.23 0.45 -15.68
N HIS A 170 -18.58 -0.54 -16.29
CA HIS A 170 -18.48 -0.66 -17.75
C HIS A 170 -19.41 -1.72 -18.35
N GLU A 171 -20.21 -2.39 -17.52
CA GLU A 171 -21.21 -3.39 -17.93
C GLU A 171 -20.63 -4.56 -18.74
N TRP A 172 -19.34 -4.85 -18.60
CA TRP A 172 -18.72 -6.00 -19.26
C TRP A 172 -19.25 -7.31 -18.67
N SER A 173 -19.35 -8.33 -19.51
CA SER A 173 -19.55 -9.69 -19.05
C SER A 173 -18.29 -10.20 -18.34
N ARG A 174 -18.47 -11.15 -17.41
CA ARG A 174 -17.34 -11.83 -16.75
C ARG A 174 -16.35 -12.42 -17.76
N ALA A 175 -16.86 -13.02 -18.84
CA ALA A 175 -16.03 -13.64 -19.87
C ALA A 175 -15.15 -12.60 -20.61
N GLU A 176 -15.69 -11.42 -20.91
CA GLU A 176 -14.90 -10.33 -21.52
C GLU A 176 -13.78 -9.87 -20.59
N VAL A 177 -14.05 -9.74 -19.29
CA VAL A 177 -13.04 -9.39 -18.29
C VAL A 177 -11.96 -10.47 -18.19
N GLU A 178 -12.33 -11.75 -18.17
CA GLU A 178 -11.39 -12.86 -18.10
C GLU A 178 -10.45 -12.88 -19.32
N VAL A 179 -10.99 -12.66 -20.53
CA VAL A 179 -10.19 -12.57 -21.76
C VAL A 179 -9.24 -11.36 -21.71
N PHE A 180 -9.74 -10.19 -21.30
CA PHE A 180 -8.90 -9.00 -21.12
C PHE A 180 -7.76 -9.24 -20.11
N LEU A 181 -8.06 -9.91 -19.00
CA LEU A 181 -7.06 -10.25 -17.99
C LEU A 181 -6.00 -11.23 -18.50
N MET A 182 -6.25 -12.01 -19.55
CA MET A 182 -5.21 -12.82 -20.17
C MET A 182 -4.14 -11.94 -20.82
N GLU A 183 -4.56 -10.91 -21.55
CA GLU A 183 -3.65 -9.95 -22.19
C GLU A 183 -2.89 -9.13 -21.15
N VAL A 184 -3.58 -8.63 -20.11
CA VAL A 184 -2.94 -7.90 -18.99
C VAL A 184 -1.84 -8.74 -18.34
N ARG A 185 -2.11 -10.02 -18.06
CA ARG A 185 -1.13 -10.93 -17.46
C ARG A 185 0.04 -11.25 -18.39
N GLN A 186 -0.15 -11.17 -19.70
CA GLN A 186 0.93 -11.29 -20.68
C GLN A 186 1.82 -10.04 -20.66
N ASP A 187 1.22 -8.87 -20.67
CA ASP A 187 1.94 -7.59 -20.63
C ASP A 187 2.72 -7.40 -19.33
N LEU A 188 2.13 -7.77 -18.18
CA LEU A 188 2.83 -7.74 -16.90
C LEU A 188 4.12 -8.58 -16.92
N ARG A 189 4.13 -9.72 -17.62
CA ARG A 189 5.32 -10.58 -17.75
C ARG A 189 6.30 -10.13 -18.83
N ASN A 190 5.92 -9.18 -19.67
CA ASN A 190 6.71 -8.75 -20.80
C ASN A 190 7.86 -7.84 -20.35
N ARG A 191 9.09 -8.37 -20.33
CA ARG A 191 10.30 -7.61 -19.96
C ARG A 191 10.69 -6.53 -20.96
N ALA A 192 10.06 -6.50 -22.15
CA ALA A 192 10.23 -5.38 -23.09
C ALA A 192 9.43 -4.14 -22.65
N ILE A 193 8.46 -4.30 -21.74
CA ILE A 193 7.71 -3.20 -21.13
C ILE A 193 8.42 -2.79 -19.84
N HIS A 194 9.15 -1.68 -19.89
CA HIS A 194 9.85 -1.12 -18.72
C HIS A 194 8.91 -0.22 -17.89
N GLY A 195 7.79 -0.78 -17.45
CA GLY A 195 6.81 -0.08 -16.63
C GLY A 195 7.22 -0.01 -15.15
N TYR A 196 6.75 1.02 -14.46
CA TYR A 196 6.85 1.14 -13.01
C TYR A 196 5.68 1.94 -12.44
N PHE A 197 5.34 1.70 -11.17
CA PHE A 197 4.42 2.53 -10.41
C PHE A 197 5.18 3.68 -9.75
N PRO A 198 4.74 4.94 -9.92
CA PRO A 198 5.23 6.05 -9.11
C PRO A 198 4.49 6.03 -7.77
N LEU A 199 5.05 5.33 -6.79
CA LEU A 199 4.54 5.28 -5.42
C LEU A 199 5.03 6.50 -4.63
#